data_AF-A0A6B2TH86-F1
#
_entry.id   AF-A0A6B2TH86-F1
#
_cell.length_a   1.000
_cell.length_b   1.000
_cell.length_c   1.000
_cell.angle_alpha   90.00
_cell.angle_beta   90.00
_cell.angle_gamma   90.00
#
_symmetry.space_group_name_H-M   'P 1'
#
loop_
_entity.id
_entity.type
_entity.pdbx_description
1 polymer ?
#
loop_
_entity_poly.entity_id
_entity_poly.type
_entity_poly.pdbx_seq_one_letter_code
_entity_poly.pdbx_strand_id
1 'polypeptide(L)'
;RDGELPPTEVGDDVAVGEYVAARLGREVVDRLVEPLLGGVYAGDAYRISMRSAVPQLFQAARTHTSLTEGVRAIQARAAENRQTGPVFMGIEGGVGQLPLAVADAVRALGGEIR
;
A
#
# COMPACT_ATOMS: atom_id res chain seq x y z
N ARG A 1 19.74 -5.30 -15.31
CA ARG A 1 19.15 -5.57 -13.97
C ARG A 1 18.58 -4.27 -13.43
N ASP A 2 17.63 -4.30 -12.48
CA ASP A 2 17.00 -3.10 -11.90
C ASP A 2 18.04 -2.00 -11.55
N GLY A 3 19.11 -2.34 -10.83
CA GLY A 3 20.16 -1.38 -10.46
C GLY A 3 21.04 -0.82 -11.59
N GLU A 4 20.90 -1.30 -12.82
CA GLU A 4 21.62 -0.79 -14.01
C GLU A 4 20.75 0.17 -14.84
N LEU A 5 19.45 0.27 -14.53
CA LEU A 5 18.53 1.18 -15.21
C LEU A 5 18.68 2.60 -14.65
N PRO A 6 18.48 3.64 -15.48
CA PRO A 6 18.39 5.01 -14.97
C PRO A 6 17.24 5.13 -13.96
N PRO A 7 17.25 6.16 -13.07
CA PRO A 7 16.13 6.44 -12.19
C PRO A 7 14.82 6.53 -12.96
N THR A 8 13.74 5.96 -12.39
CA THR A 8 12.41 6.04 -13.00
C THR A 8 11.69 7.26 -12.44
N GLU A 9 11.37 8.20 -13.32
CA GLU A 9 10.61 9.40 -12.96
C GLU A 9 9.19 9.02 -12.51
N VAL A 10 8.81 9.46 -11.31
CA VAL A 10 7.48 9.17 -10.73
C VAL A 10 6.58 10.40 -10.63
N GLY A 11 7.09 11.59 -10.97
CA GLY A 11 6.34 12.84 -10.94
C GLY A 11 5.64 13.11 -9.60
N ASP A 12 4.42 13.66 -9.67
CA ASP A 12 3.55 13.88 -8.51
C ASP A 12 2.77 12.63 -8.08
N ASP A 13 2.56 11.71 -9.02
CA ASP A 13 1.99 10.37 -8.84
C ASP A 13 2.24 9.51 -10.09
N VAL A 14 2.19 8.19 -9.93
CA VAL A 14 2.29 7.19 -11.00
C VAL A 14 1.52 5.93 -10.59
N ALA A 15 1.03 5.15 -11.55
CA ALA A 15 0.42 3.88 -11.21
C ALA A 15 1.47 2.87 -10.69
N VAL A 16 1.09 2.07 -9.69
CA VAL A 16 2.01 1.06 -9.11
C VAL A 16 2.47 0.07 -10.19
N GLY A 17 1.55 -0.37 -11.05
CA GLY A 17 1.85 -1.28 -12.16
C GLY A 17 2.83 -0.69 -13.16
N GLU A 18 2.67 0.59 -13.52
CA GLU A 18 3.59 1.27 -14.44
C GLU A 18 5.01 1.36 -13.87
N TYR A 19 5.13 1.77 -12.60
CA TYR A 19 6.43 1.85 -11.95
C TYR A 19 7.11 0.48 -11.88
N VAL A 20 6.41 -0.56 -11.42
CA VAL A 20 7.01 -1.90 -11.30
C VAL A 20 7.35 -2.49 -12.67
N ALA A 21 6.50 -2.29 -13.70
CA ALA A 21 6.78 -2.73 -15.06
C ALA A 21 8.06 -2.08 -15.61
N ALA A 22 8.30 -0.79 -15.34
CA ALA A 22 9.51 -0.09 -15.77
C ALA A 22 10.80 -0.64 -15.13
N ARG A 23 10.70 -1.21 -13.92
CA ARG A 23 11.86 -1.71 -13.16
C ARG A 23 12.11 -3.21 -13.33
N LEU A 24 11.04 -4.01 -13.34
CA LEU A 24 11.08 -5.47 -13.25
C LEU A 24 10.35 -6.18 -14.39
N GLY A 25 9.68 -5.43 -15.27
CA GLY A 25 8.93 -5.96 -16.41
C GLY A 25 7.47 -6.29 -16.09
N ARG A 26 6.65 -6.35 -17.15
CA ARG A 26 5.19 -6.57 -17.06
C ARG A 26 4.82 -7.90 -16.41
N GLU A 27 5.59 -8.96 -16.67
CA GLU A 27 5.33 -10.28 -16.13
C GLU A 27 5.33 -10.31 -14.58
N VAL A 28 6.14 -9.46 -13.94
CA VAL A 28 6.14 -9.29 -12.49
C VAL A 28 4.86 -8.59 -12.02
N VAL A 29 4.36 -7.64 -12.81
CA VAL A 29 3.09 -6.98 -12.52
C VAL A 29 1.95 -7.98 -12.58
N ASP A 30 1.83 -8.69 -13.70
CA ASP A 30 0.70 -9.56 -14.00
C ASP A 30 0.63 -10.76 -13.02
N ARG A 31 1.77 -11.32 -12.61
CA ARG A 31 1.81 -12.51 -11.75
C ARG A 31 1.93 -12.23 -10.25
N LEU A 32 2.41 -11.06 -9.84
CA LEU A 32 2.66 -10.76 -8.43
C LEU A 32 1.95 -9.49 -7.97
N VAL A 33 2.14 -8.37 -8.67
CA VAL A 33 1.58 -7.08 -8.22
C VAL A 33 0.06 -7.07 -8.33
N GLU A 34 -0.48 -7.50 -9.46
CA GLU A 34 -1.91 -7.47 -9.73
C GLU A 34 -2.70 -8.40 -8.82
N PRO A 35 -2.29 -9.67 -8.55
CA PRO A 35 -2.95 -10.51 -7.55
C PRO A 35 -2.92 -9.92 -6.14
N LEU A 36 -1.81 -9.30 -5.73
CA LEU A 36 -1.67 -8.70 -4.39
C LEU A 36 -2.55 -7.46 -4.24
N LEU A 37 -2.50 -6.54 -5.20
CA LEU A 37 -3.27 -5.29 -5.15
C LEU A 37 -4.75 -5.52 -5.45
N GLY A 38 -5.07 -6.41 -6.38
CA GLY A 38 -6.45 -6.79 -6.70
C GLY A 38 -7.17 -7.38 -5.49
N GLY A 39 -6.48 -8.16 -4.65
CA GLY A 39 -7.05 -8.69 -3.41
C GLY A 39 -7.37 -7.63 -2.34
N VAL A 40 -6.69 -6.49 -2.36
CA VAL A 40 -6.85 -5.41 -1.34
C VAL A 40 -7.77 -4.31 -1.84
N TYR A 41 -7.55 -3.86 -3.08
CA TYR A 41 -8.19 -2.69 -3.66
C TYR A 41 -9.26 -3.03 -4.71
N ALA A 42 -9.42 -4.31 -5.08
CA ALA A 42 -10.33 -4.75 -6.14
C ALA A 42 -10.16 -3.97 -7.46
N GLY A 43 -8.92 -3.55 -7.76
CA GLY A 43 -8.62 -2.64 -8.86
C GLY A 43 -7.42 -3.10 -9.71
N ASP A 44 -7.33 -2.51 -10.90
CA ASP A 44 -6.25 -2.70 -11.87
C ASP A 44 -4.96 -2.02 -11.38
N ALA A 45 -3.86 -2.78 -11.33
CA ALA A 45 -2.56 -2.30 -10.87
C ALA A 45 -2.03 -1.10 -11.68
N TYR A 46 -2.40 -0.98 -12.96
CA TYR A 46 -2.06 0.15 -13.84
C TYR A 46 -2.94 1.38 -13.60
N ARG A 47 -3.90 1.31 -12.67
CA ARG A 47 -4.78 2.44 -12.31
C ARG A 47 -4.70 2.81 -10.83
N ILE A 48 -4.03 2.01 -10.02
CA ILE A 48 -3.84 2.27 -8.59
C ILE A 48 -2.70 3.28 -8.41
N SER A 49 -3.03 4.45 -7.85
CA SER A 49 -2.08 5.48 -7.42
C SER A 49 -1.02 4.92 -6.48
N MET A 50 0.25 4.98 -6.86
CA MET A 50 1.35 4.54 -6.01
C MET A 50 1.50 5.44 -4.79
N ARG A 51 1.28 6.75 -4.95
CA ARG A 51 1.33 7.70 -3.84
C ARG A 51 0.30 7.39 -2.76
N SER A 52 -0.90 6.96 -3.17
CA SER A 52 -2.01 6.69 -2.22
C SER A 52 -1.95 5.28 -1.65
N ALA A 53 -1.75 4.27 -2.49
CA ALA A 53 -1.84 2.87 -2.09
C ALA A 53 -0.57 2.33 -1.43
N VAL A 54 0.61 2.83 -1.85
CA VAL A 54 1.91 2.35 -1.36
C VAL A 54 2.85 3.54 -1.10
N PRO A 55 2.50 4.47 -0.19
CA PRO A 55 3.22 5.73 0.00
C PRO A 55 4.70 5.54 0.35
N GLN A 56 5.04 4.47 1.08
CA GLN A 56 6.44 4.16 1.43
C GLN A 56 7.27 3.85 0.18
N LEU A 57 6.69 3.10 -0.77
CA LEU A 57 7.33 2.81 -2.04
C LEU A 57 7.45 4.05 -2.91
N PHE A 58 6.41 4.90 -2.95
CA PHE A 58 6.46 6.18 -3.66
C PHE A 58 7.61 7.07 -3.16
N GLN A 59 7.80 7.17 -1.84
CA GLN A 59 8.93 7.92 -1.29
C GLN A 59 10.27 7.28 -1.63
N ALA A 60 10.37 5.95 -1.53
CA ALA A 60 11.60 5.23 -1.84
C ALA A 60 12.01 5.39 -3.32
N ALA A 61 11.06 5.42 -4.24
CA ALA A 61 11.28 5.63 -5.67
C ALA A 61 11.87 7.03 -5.98
N ARG A 62 11.63 8.02 -5.11
CA ARG A 62 12.17 9.39 -5.25
C ARG A 62 13.56 9.54 -4.65
N THR A 63 13.94 8.66 -3.72
CA THR A 63 15.22 8.76 -2.99
C THR A 63 16.24 7.72 -3.40
N HIS A 64 15.84 6.66 -4.10
CA HIS A 64 16.72 5.58 -4.55
C HIS A 64 16.61 5.38 -6.06
N THR A 65 17.72 5.04 -6.69
CA THR A 65 17.80 4.79 -8.13
C THR A 65 17.15 3.45 -8.51
N SER A 66 17.13 2.49 -7.58
CA SER A 66 16.62 1.14 -7.83
C SER A 66 15.45 0.75 -6.91
N LEU A 67 14.50 -0.01 -7.46
CA LEU A 67 13.33 -0.47 -6.72
C LEU A 67 13.75 -1.43 -5.58
N THR A 68 14.68 -2.33 -5.88
CA THR A 68 15.16 -3.32 -4.92
C THR A 68 15.92 -2.69 -3.75
N GLU A 69 16.70 -1.64 -3.99
CA GLU A 69 17.34 -0.84 -2.93
C GLU A 69 16.30 -0.11 -2.08
N GLY A 70 15.32 0.54 -2.71
CA GLY A 70 14.22 1.22 -2.02
C GLY A 70 13.45 0.28 -1.10
N VAL A 71 13.12 -0.93 -1.58
CA VAL A 71 12.45 -1.96 -0.78
C VAL A 71 13.33 -2.44 0.39
N ARG A 72 14.64 -2.61 0.19
CA ARG A 72 15.56 -2.97 1.28
C ARG A 72 15.61 -1.88 2.36
N ALA A 73 15.63 -0.61 1.97
CA ALA A 73 15.60 0.51 2.91
C ALA A 73 14.30 0.54 3.72
N ILE A 74 13.16 0.27 3.07
CA ILE A 74 11.86 0.14 3.75
C ILE A 74 11.88 -1.01 4.76
N GLN A 75 12.37 -2.19 4.36
CA GLN A 75 12.44 -3.37 5.22
C GLN A 75 13.36 -3.15 6.43
N ALA A 76 14.50 -2.49 6.25
CA ALA A 76 15.41 -2.16 7.34
C ALA A 76 14.72 -1.27 8.40
N ARG A 77 14.03 -0.20 7.96
CA ARG A 77 13.26 0.68 8.86
C ARG A 77 12.12 -0.04 9.58
N ALA A 78 11.45 -0.97 8.90
CA ALA A 78 10.41 -1.80 9.52
C ALA A 78 11.00 -2.76 10.58
N ALA A 79 12.20 -3.29 10.35
CA ALA A 79 12.89 -4.17 11.28
C ALA A 79 13.41 -3.46 12.54
N GLU A 80 13.73 -2.17 12.43
CA GLU A 80 14.05 -1.30 13.57
C GLU A 80 12.81 -1.03 14.44
N ASN A 81 11.66 -0.78 13.80
CA ASN A 81 10.37 -0.56 14.46
C ASN A 81 9.56 -1.85 14.59
N ARG A 82 10.18 -2.91 15.11
CA ARG A 82 9.55 -4.23 15.25
C ARG A 82 8.30 -4.17 16.13
N GLN A 83 7.14 -3.95 15.51
CA GLN A 83 5.85 -4.19 16.12
C GLN A 83 5.67 -5.71 16.20
N THR A 84 5.64 -6.25 17.42
CA THR A 84 5.51 -7.69 17.69
C THR A 84 4.05 -8.17 17.65
N GLY A 85 3.12 -7.26 17.33
CA GLY A 85 1.70 -7.56 17.21
C GLY A 85 1.31 -8.08 15.83
N PRO A 86 0.14 -8.71 15.71
CA PRO A 86 -0.43 -9.11 14.43
C PRO A 86 -0.73 -7.88 13.55
N VAL A 87 -0.46 -8.02 12.25
CA VAL A 87 -0.71 -6.96 11.24
C VAL A 87 -2.20 -6.72 11.03
N PHE A 88 -3.01 -7.77 11.20
CA PHE A 88 -4.46 -7.71 11.09
C PHE A 88 -5.09 -8.12 12.42
N MET A 89 -6.09 -7.35 12.85
CA MET A 89 -6.87 -7.61 14.05
C MET A 89 -8.35 -7.50 13.71
N GLY A 90 -9.14 -8.40 14.31
CA GLY A 90 -10.60 -8.38 14.25
C GLY A 90 -11.20 -7.95 15.58
N ILE A 91 -12.52 -7.78 15.57
CA ILE A 91 -13.33 -7.62 16.78
C ILE A 91 -14.05 -8.96 17.00
N GLU A 92 -14.07 -9.44 18.24
CA GLU A 92 -14.87 -10.60 18.62
C GLU A 92 -16.35 -10.34 18.29
N GLY A 93 -16.99 -11.25 17.56
CA GLY A 93 -18.33 -11.01 16.99
C GLY A 93 -18.36 -10.27 15.64
N GLY A 94 -17.19 -9.93 15.08
CA GLY A 94 -17.01 -9.41 13.72
C GLY A 94 -16.84 -7.89 13.64
N VAL A 95 -16.07 -7.42 12.66
CA VAL A 95 -15.80 -5.98 12.44
C VAL A 95 -17.05 -5.16 12.12
N GLY A 96 -18.14 -5.82 11.67
CA GLY A 96 -19.45 -5.20 11.48
C GLY A 96 -20.10 -4.67 12.75
N GLN A 97 -19.59 -5.02 13.94
CA GLN A 97 -20.02 -4.43 15.21
C GLN A 97 -19.55 -2.99 15.38
N LEU A 98 -18.42 -2.61 14.77
CA LEU A 98 -17.84 -1.27 14.96
C LEU A 98 -18.76 -0.15 14.47
N PRO A 99 -19.34 -0.18 13.25
CA PRO A 99 -20.29 0.84 12.81
C PRO A 99 -21.50 0.99 13.74
N LEU A 100 -22.03 -0.11 14.28
CA LEU A 100 -23.18 -0.09 15.19
C LEU A 100 -22.81 0.55 16.53
N ALA A 101 -21.69 0.14 17.13
CA ALA A 101 -21.19 0.72 18.38
C ALA A 101 -20.90 2.23 18.25
N VAL A 102 -20.34 2.66 17.11
CA VAL A 102 -20.15 4.09 16.81
C VAL A 102 -21.49 4.81 16.72
N ALA A 103 -22.48 4.22 16.04
CA ALA A 103 -23.80 4.82 15.91
C ALA A 103 -24.49 5.01 17.29
N ASP A 104 -24.38 4.03 18.17
CA ASP A 104 -24.93 4.10 19.52
C ASP A 104 -24.22 5.16 20.37
N ALA A 105 -22.89 5.25 20.28
CA ALA A 105 -22.12 6.29 20.96
C ALA A 105 -22.50 7.70 20.49
N VAL A 106 -22.68 7.90 19.19
CA VAL A 106 -23.15 9.19 18.62
C VAL A 106 -24.52 9.57 19.18
N ARG A 107 -25.48 8.64 19.21
CA ARG A 107 -26.82 8.90 19.77
C ARG A 107 -26.79 9.20 21.26
N ALA A 108 -25.97 8.47 22.03
CA ALA A 108 -25.81 8.69 23.47
C ALA A 108 -25.26 10.10 23.79
N LEU A 109 -24.46 10.65 22.88
CA LEU A 109 -23.93 12.02 22.95
C LEU A 109 -24.88 13.07 22.36
N GLY A 110 -26.11 12.70 21.99
CA GLY A 110 -27.12 13.61 21.43
C GLY A 110 -26.98 13.89 19.94
N GLY A 111 -26.11 13.15 19.23
CA GLY A 111 -25.97 13.25 17.78
C GLY A 111 -27.11 12.56 17.03
N GLU A 112 -27.50 13.13 15.89
CA GLU A 112 -28.48 12.53 14.97
C GLU A 112 -27.78 11.81 13.81
N ILE A 113 -28.26 10.63 13.45
CA ILE A 113 -27.80 9.84 12.29
C ILE A 113 -28.98 9.72 11.34
N ARG A 114 -28.79 10.12 10.08
CA ARG A 114 -29.80 10.08 9.01
C ARG A 114 -29.32 9.26 7.83
#